data_AF-A0A7D7LD30-F1
#
_entry.id   AF-A0A7D7LD30-F1
#
_cell.length_a   1.000
_cell.length_b   1.000
_cell.length_c   1.000
_cell.angle_alpha   90.00
_cell.angle_beta   90.00
_cell.angle_gamma   90.00
#
_symmetry.space_group_name_H-M   'P 1'
#
loop_
_entity.id
_entity.type
_entity.pdbx_description
1 polymer ?
#
loop_
_entity_poly.entity_id
_entity_poly.type
_entity_poly.pdbx_seq_one_letter_code
_entity_poly.pdbx_strand_id
1 'polypeptide(L)'
;MKYLGWKYLGIYQLQRLEKLFPDLFELKLIGTHEKYLVCDNLFAFTGSHNILTSKGLYGDHEIGLRITESSIINELIDHFDECFSWENHKWI
;
A
#
# COMPACT_ATOMS: atom_id res chain seq x y z
N MET A 1 -12.02 -20.20 0.54
CA MET A 1 -12.06 -18.73 0.70
C MET A 1 -13.05 -18.17 -0.30
N LYS A 2 -14.09 -17.46 0.16
CA LYS A 2 -14.97 -16.69 -0.74
C LYS A 2 -14.21 -15.41 -1.13
N TYR A 3 -13.94 -15.24 -2.41
CA TYR A 3 -13.34 -14.00 -2.93
C TYR A 3 -14.37 -12.89 -2.83
N LEU A 4 -14.06 -11.85 -2.06
CA LEU A 4 -14.77 -10.58 -2.14
C LEU A 4 -14.23 -9.89 -3.40
N GLY A 5 -15.04 -9.79 -4.45
CA GLY A 5 -14.64 -9.32 -5.79
C GLY A 5 -14.09 -7.88 -5.87
N TRP A 6 -13.98 -7.16 -4.74
CA TRP A 6 -13.42 -5.82 -4.66
C TRP A 6 -11.95 -5.79 -4.19
N LYS A 7 -11.42 -6.90 -3.63
CA LYS A 7 -10.04 -6.97 -3.13
C LYS A 7 -9.11 -7.59 -4.18
N TYR A 8 -8.11 -6.82 -4.65
CA TYR A 8 -7.06 -7.29 -5.56
C TYR A 8 -6.29 -8.47 -4.97
N LEU A 9 -5.93 -9.48 -5.77
CA LEU A 9 -5.23 -10.69 -5.28
C LEU A 9 -3.94 -10.38 -4.50
N GLY A 10 -3.21 -9.32 -4.88
CA GLY A 10 -2.00 -8.86 -4.18
C GLY A 10 -2.23 -8.48 -2.72
N ILE A 11 -3.44 -8.05 -2.35
CA ILE A 11 -3.75 -7.64 -0.98
C ILE A 11 -3.64 -8.81 0.01
N TYR A 12 -3.98 -10.03 -0.42
CA TYR A 12 -3.86 -11.21 0.43
C TYR A 12 -2.39 -11.57 0.71
N GLN A 13 -1.49 -11.24 -0.22
CA GLN A 13 -0.06 -11.41 -0.02
C GLN A 13 0.48 -10.37 0.98
N LEU A 14 0.03 -9.12 0.87
CA LEU A 14 0.38 -8.06 1.84
C LEU A 14 -0.16 -8.35 3.24
N GLN A 15 -1.43 -8.75 3.36
CA GLN A 15 -2.00 -9.17 4.65
C GLN A 15 -1.29 -10.40 5.25
N ARG A 16 -0.74 -11.27 4.40
CA ARG A 16 0.10 -12.38 4.87
C ARG A 16 1.46 -11.88 5.36
N LEU A 17 2.07 -10.92 4.68
CA LEU A 17 3.34 -10.31 5.09
C LEU A 17 3.21 -9.61 6.45
N GLU A 18 2.16 -8.83 6.65
CA GLU A 18 1.84 -8.18 7.94
C GLU A 18 1.74 -9.20 9.08
N LYS A 19 1.09 -10.34 8.84
CA LYS A 19 1.02 -11.41 9.86
C LYS A 19 2.35 -12.09 10.15
N LEU A 20 3.23 -12.17 9.15
CA LEU A 20 4.55 -12.81 9.31
C LEU A 20 5.57 -11.87 9.96
N PHE A 21 5.41 -10.56 9.76
CA PHE A 21 6.35 -9.54 10.20
C PHE A 21 5.62 -8.34 10.82
N PRO A 22 4.84 -8.54 11.91
CA PRO A 22 3.98 -7.50 12.48
C PRO A 22 4.76 -6.28 13.01
N ASP A 23 6.03 -6.46 13.37
CA ASP A 23 6.89 -5.37 13.88
C ASP A 23 7.65 -4.64 12.76
N LEU A 24 7.55 -5.10 11.51
CA LEU A 24 8.34 -4.57 10.37
C LEU A 24 7.46 -4.12 9.19
N PHE A 25 6.17 -4.44 9.20
CA PHE A 25 5.27 -4.13 8.10
C PHE A 25 3.85 -3.91 8.59
N GLU A 26 3.30 -2.74 8.27
CA GLU A 26 1.90 -2.39 8.51
C GLU A 26 1.20 -2.16 7.16
N LEU A 27 0.01 -2.74 7.00
CA LEU A 27 -0.86 -2.52 5.86
C LEU A 27 -2.10 -1.73 6.28
N LYS A 28 -2.28 -0.54 5.70
CA LYS A 28 -3.48 0.26 5.93
C LYS A 28 -4.26 0.47 4.64
N LEU A 29 -5.55 0.11 4.66
CA LEU A 29 -6.47 0.38 3.56
C LEU A 29 -7.22 1.68 3.84
N ILE A 30 -6.74 2.78 3.27
CA ILE A 30 -7.25 4.13 3.56
C ILE A 30 -8.45 4.54 2.69
N GLY A 31 -8.90 3.67 1.78
CA GLY A 31 -10.09 3.86 0.92
C GLY A 31 -9.98 5.03 -0.07
N THR A 32 -8.79 5.60 -0.20
CA THR A 32 -8.43 6.52 -1.28
C THR A 32 -7.91 5.73 -2.49
N HIS A 33 -7.65 6.44 -3.59
CA HIS A 33 -6.96 5.87 -4.75
C HIS A 33 -5.44 6.05 -4.65
N GLU A 34 -4.90 6.35 -3.48
CA GLU A 34 -3.46 6.53 -3.26
C GLU A 34 -2.75 5.18 -3.19
N LYS A 35 -1.53 5.16 -3.73
CA LYS A 35 -0.72 3.94 -3.85
C LYS A 35 0.71 4.32 -3.52
N TYR A 36 1.07 4.21 -2.26
CA TYR A 36 2.43 4.45 -1.83
C TYR A 36 2.93 3.37 -0.88
N LEU A 37 4.24 3.23 -0.84
CA LEU A 37 5.00 2.40 0.07
C LEU A 37 6.05 3.30 0.69
N VAL A 38 6.17 3.27 2.02
CA VAL A 38 7.28 3.90 2.73
C VAL A 38 8.15 2.81 3.32
N CYS A 39 9.47 2.95 3.16
CA CYS A 39 10.47 2.11 3.81
C CYS A 39 11.24 2.99 4.79
N ASP A 40 10.70 3.13 6.00
CA ASP A 40 11.19 3.99 7.07
C ASP A 40 11.74 5.32 6.53
N ASN A 41 12.97 5.68 6.92
CA ASN A 41 13.67 6.88 6.47
C ASN A 41 14.53 6.65 5.21
N LEU A 42 14.39 5.52 4.52
CA LEU A 42 15.24 5.18 3.36
C LEU A 42 14.66 5.69 2.05
N PHE A 43 13.39 5.41 1.79
CA PHE A 43 12.69 5.90 0.61
C PHE A 43 11.18 5.73 0.74
N ALA A 44 10.46 6.52 -0.05
CA ALA A 44 9.08 6.24 -0.40
C ALA A 44 8.96 5.94 -1.91
N PHE A 45 7.96 5.16 -2.27
CA PHE A 45 7.54 4.96 -3.64
C PHE A 45 6.07 5.34 -3.77
N THR A 46 5.72 6.11 -4.79
CA THR A 46 4.33 6.41 -5.13
C THR A 46 4.17 6.42 -6.64
N GLY A 47 2.99 6.08 -7.15
CA GLY A 47 2.77 6.03 -8.59
C GLY A 47 1.35 5.73 -9.01
N SER A 48 1.15 5.67 -10.33
CA SER A 48 -0.14 5.32 -10.93
C SER A 48 -0.46 3.82 -10.76
N HIS A 49 0.57 2.99 -10.56
CA HIS A 49 0.45 1.55 -10.48
C HIS A 49 -0.10 1.05 -9.15
N ASN A 50 -1.10 0.17 -9.17
CA ASN A 50 -1.52 -0.55 -7.97
C ASN A 50 -0.36 -1.42 -7.47
N ILE A 51 -0.09 -1.38 -6.16
CA ILE A 51 0.98 -2.19 -5.56
C ILE A 51 0.64 -3.68 -5.78
N LEU A 52 1.60 -4.42 -6.35
CA LEU A 52 1.51 -5.85 -6.69
C LEU A 52 0.51 -6.25 -7.81
N THR A 53 0.31 -5.45 -8.86
CA THR A 53 -0.35 -6.02 -10.06
C THR A 53 0.59 -6.95 -10.82
N SER A 54 0.03 -8.03 -11.37
CA SER A 54 0.76 -9.09 -12.06
C SER A 54 0.84 -8.91 -13.58
N LYS A 55 0.55 -7.72 -14.12
CA LYS A 55 0.69 -7.51 -15.57
C LYS A 55 2.18 -7.37 -15.89
N GLY A 56 2.72 -8.32 -16.67
CA GLY A 56 4.12 -8.33 -17.11
C GLY A 56 4.46 -7.20 -18.08
N LEU A 57 5.58 -7.34 -18.82
CA LEU A 57 6.17 -6.34 -19.74
C LEU A 57 5.23 -5.75 -20.82
N TYR A 58 4.02 -6.29 -20.99
CA TYR A 58 2.99 -5.84 -21.94
C TYR A 58 1.74 -5.25 -21.26
N GLY A 59 1.85 -4.88 -19.98
CA GLY A 59 0.81 -4.24 -19.18
C GLY A 59 0.67 -2.74 -19.41
N ASP A 60 -0.23 -2.13 -18.63
CA ASP A 60 -0.46 -0.68 -18.64
C ASP A 60 0.86 0.09 -18.44
N HIS A 61 1.04 1.19 -19.16
CA HIS A 61 2.24 2.04 -19.04
C HIS A 61 2.11 2.91 -17.80
N GLU A 62 2.96 2.68 -16.81
CA GLU A 62 2.80 3.25 -15.47
C GLU A 62 4.00 4.10 -15.10
N ILE A 63 3.78 5.14 -14.31
CA ILE A 63 4.84 5.98 -13.78
C ILE A 63 4.92 5.86 -12.26
N GLY A 64 6.15 5.85 -11.76
CA GLY A 64 6.44 5.82 -10.34
C GLY A 64 7.52 6.82 -9.99
N LEU A 65 7.41 7.40 -8.81
CA LEU A 65 8.42 8.24 -8.20
C LEU A 65 9.04 7.48 -7.05
N ARG A 66 10.38 7.40 -7.07
CA ARG A 66 11.16 7.05 -5.90
C ARG A 66 11.57 8.36 -5.23
N ILE A 67 11.21 8.50 -3.97
CA ILE A 67 11.41 9.69 -3.16
C ILE A 67 12.41 9.34 -2.07
N THR A 68 13.42 10.18 -1.89
CA THR A 68 14.46 10.02 -0.84
C THR A 68 14.56 11.23 0.08
N GLU A 69 13.77 12.26 -0.21
CA GLU A 69 13.67 13.50 0.55
C GLU A 69 12.94 13.24 1.86
N SER A 70 13.66 13.38 2.98
CA SER A 70 13.15 13.02 4.31
C SER A 70 11.89 13.78 4.72
N SER A 71 11.73 15.04 4.30
CA SER A 71 10.52 15.82 4.60
C SER A 71 9.28 15.21 3.98
N ILE A 72 9.37 14.78 2.72
CA ILE A 72 8.26 14.15 2.00
C ILE A 72 7.98 12.75 2.55
N ILE A 73 9.04 12.01 2.91
CA ILE A 73 8.89 10.71 3.57
C ILE A 73 8.12 10.85 4.88
N ASN A 74 8.51 11.80 5.73
CA ASN A 74 7.84 12.05 7.00
C ASN A 74 6.37 12.47 6.80
N GLU A 75 6.09 13.36 5.83
CA GLU A 75 4.71 13.74 5.49
C GLU A 75 3.85 12.53 5.08
N LEU A 76 4.41 11.57 4.35
CA LEU A 76 3.71 10.34 3.97
C LEU A 76 3.49 9.39 5.17
N ILE A 77 4.43 9.33 6.10
CA ILE A 77 4.28 8.56 7.35
C ILE A 77 3.20 9.18 8.22
N ASP A 78 3.26 10.50 8.44
CA ASP A 78 2.26 11.22 9.23
C ASP A 78 0.86 11.04 8.61
N HIS A 79 0.73 11.19 7.29
CA HIS A 79 -0.52 10.94 6.57
C HIS A 79 -0.99 9.49 6.71
N PHE A 80 -0.09 8.52 6.65
CA PHE A 80 -0.41 7.11 6.87
C PHE A 80 -0.97 6.89 8.29
N ASP A 81 -0.35 7.48 9.31
CA ASP A 81 -0.75 7.33 10.71
C ASP A 81 -2.10 7.99 11.01
N GLU A 82 -2.35 9.16 10.43
CA GLU A 82 -3.59 9.93 10.61
C GLU A 82 -4.78 9.36 9.82
N CYS A 83 -4.53 8.67 8.71
CA CYS A 83 -5.59 8.18 7.83
C CYS A 83 -6.46 7.09 8.48
N PHE A 84 -7.77 7.19 8.24
CA PHE A 84 -8.73 6.17 8.67
C PHE A 84 -8.53 4.84 7.93
N SER A 85 -8.39 3.75 8.67
CA SER A 85 -8.34 2.39 8.10
C SER A 85 -9.74 1.81 7.88
N TRP A 86 -10.08 1.52 6.62
CA TRP A 86 -11.33 0.85 6.23
C TRP A 86 -11.40 -0.60 6.67
N GLU A 87 -10.32 -1.20 7.15
CA GLU A 87 -10.35 -2.55 7.74
C GLU A 87 -11.11 -2.59 9.06
N ASN A 88 -11.25 -1.45 9.75
CA ASN A 88 -12.03 -1.33 10.98
C ASN A 88 -13.55 -1.19 10.73
N HIS A 89 -13.97 -1.01 9.48
CA HIS A 89 -15.38 -1.03 9.11
C HIS A 89 -15.85 -2.48 8.99
N LYS A 90 -16.28 -3.06 10.12
CA LYS A 90 -17.08 -4.29 10.13
C LYS A 90 -18.38 -4.02 9.39
N TRP A 91 -18.44 -4.39 8.11
CA TRP A 91 -19.71 -4.67 7.47
C TRP A 91 -20.24 -5.99 8.06
N ILE A 92 -20.97 -5.87 9.17
CA ILE A 92 -22.00 -6.85 9.57
C ILE A 92 -23.18 -6.66 8.62
#